data_AF-A0A944XS07-F1
#
_entry.id   AF-A0A944XS07-F1
#
_cell.length_a   1.000
_cell.length_b   1.000
_cell.length_c   1.000
_cell.angle_alpha   90.00
_cell.angle_beta   90.00
_cell.angle_gamma   90.00
#
_symmetry.space_group_name_H-M   'P 1'
#
loop_
_entity.id
_entity.type
_entity.pdbx_description
1 polymer ?
#
loop_
_entity_poly.entity_id
_entity_poly.type
_entity_poly.pdbx_seq_one_letter_code
_entity_poly.pdbx_strand_id
1 'polypeptide(L)'
;SEEEDEKNEEDENSLKLDDSSGEPAVNLKDDHPPSQKKSFFKRLISRFRPSSKINEQELHSMNPAENNLIISKELPSSEIRENPDQTLEEITEISEVAEDDEVDPEYDRRGLIKQGVHFFAKPAVETVQKKIEKINETVDKFTKRVPLLRPPGAVTERQFLQDCTRCDKCIHACPKDAIVKAPKKFGFLVMGTPYIDPIKNPCVMCDDLPCISACPDNALLPVSSPSEVNMGYAILDKKKCQAYGDTFCQQCIIDCPIPGAITQNKDQQPEFHKNICTGCGVCARSCSTVNIPVAVKIKPLMVIEQQIRKKQMEVEQKRFETEKKILEQKALEEELQAQKQEIISEE
;
A
#
# COMPACT_ATOMS: atom_id res chain seq x y z
N SER A 1 45.51 55.15 0.97
CA SER A 1 45.47 56.59 0.75
C SER A 1 44.05 57.05 0.55
N GLU A 2 43.39 57.62 1.55
CA GLU A 2 43.74 57.85 2.97
C GLU A 2 42.39 57.71 3.76
N GLU A 3 42.38 57.13 4.96
CA GLU A 3 42.19 57.82 6.26
C GLU A 3 40.85 58.59 6.32
N GLU A 4 39.83 58.09 7.04
CA GLU A 4 39.62 58.18 8.51
C GLU A 4 39.21 59.60 8.98
N ASP A 5 38.10 59.68 9.73
CA ASP A 5 37.89 60.72 10.75
C ASP A 5 36.79 60.28 11.75
N GLU A 6 36.81 60.82 12.97
CA GLU A 6 36.09 60.28 14.14
C GLU A 6 34.87 61.10 14.65
N LYS A 7 34.04 60.42 15.47
CA LYS A 7 33.29 60.87 16.69
C LYS A 7 32.48 62.18 16.75
N ASN A 8 31.33 62.07 17.44
CA ASN A 8 30.95 62.78 18.69
C ASN A 8 29.75 61.98 19.28
N GLU A 9 29.77 61.50 20.53
CA GLU A 9 29.53 62.19 21.83
C GLU A 9 28.04 62.63 21.99
N GLU A 10 27.23 61.94 22.81
CA GLU A 10 26.87 62.22 24.25
C GLU A 10 25.66 63.18 24.41
N ASP A 11 24.78 63.11 25.43
CA ASP A 11 24.44 62.07 26.45
C ASP A 11 22.90 61.73 26.31
N GLU A 12 21.95 61.59 27.26
CA GLU A 12 21.81 61.67 28.73
C GLU A 12 21.42 60.30 29.35
N ASN A 13 21.79 60.05 30.61
CA ASN A 13 21.39 58.87 31.40
C ASN A 13 20.69 59.27 32.73
N SER A 14 19.62 58.58 33.13
CA SER A 14 19.08 58.64 34.50
C SER A 14 18.25 57.42 34.96
N LEU A 15 18.96 56.41 35.46
CA LEU A 15 18.78 55.83 36.80
C LEU A 15 17.36 55.56 37.34
N LYS A 16 17.06 54.28 37.62
CA LYS A 16 17.10 53.75 38.99
C LYS A 16 17.07 52.22 39.08
N LEU A 17 17.75 51.69 40.09
CA LEU A 17 17.63 50.30 40.59
C LEU A 17 16.52 50.27 41.68
N ASP A 18 15.99 49.13 42.15
CA ASP A 18 16.66 48.15 43.02
C ASP A 18 15.88 46.81 43.10
N ASP A 19 16.40 45.87 43.90
CA ASP A 19 16.16 44.41 43.85
C ASP A 19 15.44 43.86 45.12
N SER A 20 15.20 42.53 45.15
CA SER A 20 15.05 41.63 46.31
C SER A 20 13.67 41.02 46.63
N SER A 21 13.54 39.75 46.22
CA SER A 21 13.11 38.53 46.97
C SER A 21 11.85 38.46 47.87
N GLY A 22 11.22 37.28 47.90
CA GLY A 22 10.38 36.81 49.02
C GLY A 22 9.17 35.92 48.68
N GLU A 23 9.25 34.60 48.91
CA GLU A 23 8.09 33.74 49.19
C GLU A 23 7.81 33.70 50.72
N PRO A 24 6.57 33.42 51.17
CA PRO A 24 6.22 32.04 51.57
C PRO A 24 4.74 31.64 51.28
N ALA A 25 4.31 30.46 51.75
CA ALA A 25 3.15 29.69 51.23
C ALA A 25 1.98 29.47 52.23
N VAL A 26 1.01 28.61 51.82
CA VAL A 26 -0.23 28.11 52.48
C VAL A 26 -1.32 29.15 52.82
N ASN A 27 -2.64 28.88 52.77
CA ASN A 27 -3.46 27.66 52.61
C ASN A 27 -4.82 28.02 51.89
N LEU A 28 -5.91 27.25 51.73
CA LEU A 28 -6.37 25.96 52.29
C LEU A 28 -7.16 25.07 51.28
N LYS A 29 -8.50 25.20 51.17
CA LYS A 29 -9.45 24.34 50.43
C LYS A 29 -10.79 25.04 50.20
N ASP A 30 -11.57 24.57 49.21
CA ASP A 30 -13.04 24.46 49.28
C ASP A 30 -13.54 23.34 48.34
N ASP A 31 -14.64 22.67 48.70
CA ASP A 31 -15.17 21.46 48.03
C ASP A 31 -16.62 21.70 47.52
N HIS A 32 -16.95 21.36 46.25
CA HIS A 32 -18.18 20.63 45.88
C HIS A 32 -18.37 20.39 44.35
N PRO A 33 -18.62 19.15 43.90
CA PRO A 33 -19.32 18.81 42.64
C PRO A 33 -20.87 18.71 42.89
N PRO A 34 -21.76 18.31 41.94
CA PRO A 34 -21.53 17.81 40.58
C PRO A 34 -22.44 18.44 39.48
N SER A 35 -22.28 18.00 38.22
CA SER A 35 -23.42 17.91 37.30
C SER A 35 -23.34 16.67 36.40
N GLN A 36 -24.44 15.92 36.31
CA GLN A 36 -24.55 14.73 35.47
C GLN A 36 -25.15 15.09 34.11
N LYS A 37 -24.54 14.65 32.99
CA LYS A 37 -25.19 14.63 31.68
C LYS A 37 -25.44 13.19 31.25
N LYS A 38 -26.67 12.91 30.83
CA LYS A 38 -27.25 11.56 30.78
C LYS A 38 -26.75 10.77 29.57
N SER A 39 -26.32 9.53 29.79
CA SER A 39 -26.02 8.58 28.71
C SER A 39 -27.32 8.14 28.00
N PHE A 40 -27.32 8.11 26.67
CA PHE A 40 -28.53 7.92 25.85
C PHE A 40 -28.48 6.69 24.93
N PHE A 41 -27.69 5.65 25.27
CA PHE A 41 -27.67 4.38 24.53
C PHE A 41 -27.75 3.16 25.46
N LYS A 42 -28.94 2.56 25.59
CA LYS A 42 -29.13 1.26 26.27
C LYS A 42 -30.30 0.43 25.73
N ARG A 43 -30.13 -0.09 24.51
CA ARG A 43 -30.79 -1.25 23.87
C ARG A 43 -30.04 -1.47 22.54
N LEU A 44 -29.79 -2.67 22.02
CA LEU A 44 -30.45 -3.96 22.28
C LEU A 44 -29.47 -5.13 22.03
N ILE A 45 -28.92 -5.72 23.11
CA ILE A 45 -28.32 -7.08 23.08
C ILE A 45 -28.69 -7.80 24.38
N SER A 46 -29.45 -8.89 24.27
CA SER A 46 -29.71 -9.86 25.32
C SER A 46 -30.18 -11.17 24.66
N ARG A 47 -29.84 -12.32 25.28
CA ARG A 47 -29.68 -13.65 24.64
C ARG A 47 -28.38 -13.69 23.79
N PHE A 48 -27.46 -14.63 23.98
CA PHE A 48 -27.40 -15.80 24.89
C PHE A 48 -26.13 -15.79 25.76
N ARG A 49 -26.23 -16.40 26.94
CA ARG A 49 -25.09 -16.86 27.75
C ARG A 49 -25.51 -18.08 28.58
N PRO A 50 -25.02 -19.28 28.28
CA PRO A 50 -24.82 -20.33 29.28
C PRO A 50 -23.61 -19.95 30.15
N SER A 51 -23.59 -20.40 31.41
CA SER A 51 -22.44 -20.17 32.31
C SER A 51 -21.85 -21.49 32.77
N SER A 52 -20.53 -21.59 32.71
CA SER A 52 -19.73 -22.37 33.64
C SER A 52 -18.63 -21.46 34.22
N LYS A 53 -18.16 -21.82 35.40
CA LYS A 53 -17.16 -21.13 36.23
C LYS A 53 -16.45 -22.22 37.06
N ILE A 54 -15.41 -21.84 37.80
CA ILE A 54 -14.62 -22.69 38.73
C ILE A 54 -13.61 -23.58 37.95
N ASN A 55 -12.30 -23.59 38.24
CA ASN A 55 -11.55 -22.84 39.26
C ASN A 55 -10.17 -22.35 38.74
N GLU A 56 -9.64 -21.32 39.39
CA GLU A 56 -8.19 -21.02 39.41
C GLU A 56 -7.70 -21.25 40.84
N GLN A 57 -6.56 -21.91 41.02
CA GLN A 57 -5.70 -21.74 42.21
C GLN A 57 -4.30 -22.32 41.95
N GLU A 58 -3.30 -21.69 42.55
CA GLU A 58 -1.87 -21.88 42.27
C GLU A 58 -1.24 -22.94 43.19
N LEU A 59 -0.15 -23.57 42.74
CA LEU A 59 1.06 -23.62 43.59
C LEU A 59 2.34 -23.78 42.77
N HIS A 60 3.45 -23.30 43.32
CA HIS A 60 4.79 -23.29 42.74
C HIS A 60 5.67 -24.45 43.26
N SER A 61 6.70 -24.77 42.47
CA SER A 61 8.00 -25.34 42.89
C SER A 61 8.06 -26.76 43.47
N MET A 62 8.77 -27.66 42.77
CA MET A 62 10.17 -27.98 43.10
C MET A 62 10.83 -28.88 42.05
N ASN A 63 12.12 -28.65 41.81
CA ASN A 63 13.09 -29.52 41.12
C ASN A 63 13.90 -30.26 42.22
N PRO A 64 14.61 -31.39 41.99
CA PRO A 64 15.67 -31.43 40.98
C PRO A 64 15.94 -32.77 40.26
N ALA A 65 16.92 -32.65 39.36
CA ALA A 65 17.65 -33.63 38.55
C ALA A 65 17.96 -35.02 39.17
N GLU A 66 18.05 -36.02 38.28
CA GLU A 66 19.15 -37.01 38.09
C GLU A 66 18.76 -37.97 36.93
N ASN A 67 19.65 -38.59 36.13
CA ASN A 67 21.09 -38.42 35.89
C ASN A 67 21.49 -39.08 34.53
N ASN A 68 22.72 -38.85 34.04
CA ASN A 68 23.46 -39.68 33.04
C ASN A 68 22.90 -39.80 31.58
N LEU A 69 23.64 -40.34 30.59
CA LEU A 69 24.99 -40.05 30.03
C LEU A 69 25.21 -40.93 28.76
N ILE A 70 26.18 -40.58 27.89
CA ILE A 70 26.79 -41.44 26.82
C ILE A 70 25.82 -41.86 25.67
N ILE A 71 25.87 -41.31 24.45
CA ILE A 71 26.91 -41.36 23.39
C ILE A 71 27.11 -42.78 22.77
N SER A 72 26.63 -43.01 21.53
CA SER A 72 27.43 -43.57 20.41
C SER A 72 26.66 -43.84 19.10
N LYS A 73 27.28 -43.38 17.99
CA LYS A 73 27.43 -44.00 16.65
C LYS A 73 26.27 -44.66 15.86
N GLU A 74 25.99 -44.03 14.71
CA GLU A 74 26.24 -44.52 13.32
C GLU A 74 25.63 -45.84 12.77
N LEU A 75 25.10 -45.68 11.55
CA LEU A 75 24.78 -46.64 10.46
C LEU A 75 25.90 -47.68 10.13
N PRO A 76 25.71 -48.73 9.27
CA PRO A 76 24.74 -48.81 8.15
C PRO A 76 24.04 -50.18 7.83
N SER A 77 23.10 -50.12 6.87
CA SER A 77 22.78 -51.09 5.80
C SER A 77 22.61 -52.61 6.06
N SER A 78 21.47 -53.18 5.65
CA SER A 78 21.40 -54.04 4.44
C SER A 78 19.96 -54.41 3.99
N GLU A 79 19.84 -54.63 2.69
CA GLU A 79 18.83 -55.29 1.82
C GLU A 79 17.66 -56.11 2.44
N ILE A 80 16.48 -56.11 1.77
CA ILE A 80 15.88 -57.28 1.06
C ILE A 80 14.49 -56.99 0.42
N ARG A 81 14.36 -57.33 -0.87
CA ARG A 81 13.20 -57.76 -1.71
C ARG A 81 11.81 -57.05 -1.69
N GLU A 82 11.41 -56.64 -2.90
CA GLU A 82 10.18 -57.03 -3.65
C GLU A 82 8.78 -56.95 -3.00
N ASN A 83 7.94 -56.08 -3.59
CA ASN A 83 6.46 -56.10 -3.63
C ASN A 83 5.89 -57.45 -4.16
N PRO A 84 4.60 -57.85 -3.95
CA PRO A 84 3.44 -56.95 -4.19
C PRO A 84 2.06 -57.18 -3.47
N ASP A 85 1.24 -56.12 -3.52
CA ASP A 85 -0.23 -56.06 -3.74
C ASP A 85 -1.26 -56.61 -2.70
N GLN A 86 -2.55 -56.23 -2.92
CA GLN A 86 -3.80 -56.28 -2.11
C GLN A 86 -4.18 -54.89 -1.57
N THR A 87 -4.91 -54.00 -2.26
CA THR A 87 -6.24 -54.08 -2.94
C THR A 87 -7.41 -54.53 -2.07
N LEU A 88 -8.49 -53.73 -2.08
CA LEU A 88 -9.81 -54.08 -1.55
C LEU A 88 -10.90 -53.19 -2.20
N GLU A 89 -11.30 -53.52 -3.44
CA GLU A 89 -12.58 -53.09 -4.03
C GLU A 89 -13.30 -54.32 -4.61
N GLU A 90 -14.48 -54.61 -4.07
CA GLU A 90 -15.41 -55.68 -4.44
C GLU A 90 -16.81 -55.31 -3.87
N ILE A 91 -17.98 -55.66 -4.41
CA ILE A 91 -18.43 -56.25 -5.71
C ILE A 91 -19.98 -55.98 -5.78
N THR A 92 -20.80 -56.05 -6.85
CA THR A 92 -20.83 -56.74 -8.16
C THR A 92 -21.70 -55.95 -9.16
N GLU A 93 -21.58 -56.26 -10.45
CA GLU A 93 -22.66 -56.16 -11.44
C GLU A 93 -23.40 -57.51 -11.56
N ILE A 94 -24.68 -57.51 -11.95
CA ILE A 94 -25.54 -58.67 -12.35
C ILE A 94 -26.68 -58.09 -13.22
N SER A 95 -27.12 -58.58 -14.38
CA SER A 95 -26.69 -59.62 -15.36
C SER A 95 -27.14 -59.08 -16.75
N GLU A 96 -26.44 -59.24 -17.90
CA GLU A 96 -26.01 -60.42 -18.66
C GLU A 96 -26.92 -60.69 -19.89
N VAL A 97 -26.30 -60.96 -21.05
CA VAL A 97 -26.78 -61.46 -22.37
C VAL A 97 -27.90 -60.75 -23.20
N ALA A 98 -27.45 -60.30 -24.39
CA ALA A 98 -27.84 -60.79 -25.74
C ALA A 98 -28.68 -59.93 -26.72
N GLU A 99 -28.39 -60.24 -28.00
CA GLU A 99 -29.07 -59.94 -29.28
C GLU A 99 -28.96 -58.51 -29.90
N ASP A 100 -28.70 -58.51 -31.21
CA ASP A 100 -28.58 -57.34 -32.10
C ASP A 100 -29.95 -56.90 -32.62
N ASP A 101 -30.16 -55.59 -32.85
CA ASP A 101 -31.11 -55.10 -33.87
C ASP A 101 -30.87 -53.62 -34.23
N GLU A 102 -31.43 -53.15 -35.35
CA GLU A 102 -31.10 -51.86 -35.99
C GLU A 102 -31.99 -50.65 -35.60
N VAL A 103 -31.37 -49.46 -35.51
CA VAL A 103 -31.92 -48.09 -35.76
C VAL A 103 -33.07 -47.54 -34.88
N ASP A 104 -32.79 -46.42 -34.17
CA ASP A 104 -33.51 -45.12 -34.32
C ASP A 104 -32.69 -43.94 -33.72
N PRO A 105 -32.79 -42.67 -34.20
CA PRO A 105 -31.86 -41.60 -33.79
C PRO A 105 -32.46 -40.56 -32.80
N GLU A 106 -32.37 -40.81 -31.49
CA GLU A 106 -32.97 -39.91 -30.46
C GLU A 106 -31.97 -38.97 -29.71
N TYR A 107 -32.05 -37.68 -30.04
CA TYR A 107 -31.72 -36.47 -29.24
C TYR A 107 -30.59 -36.50 -28.17
N ASP A 108 -29.49 -35.77 -28.44
CA ASP A 108 -28.38 -35.60 -27.47
C ASP A 108 -28.77 -34.76 -26.24
N ARG A 109 -28.80 -35.43 -25.09
CA ARG A 109 -29.10 -34.87 -23.76
C ARG A 109 -27.98 -33.96 -23.24
N ARG A 110 -26.77 -34.02 -23.80
CA ARG A 110 -25.58 -33.24 -23.38
C ARG A 110 -25.55 -31.82 -23.97
N GLY A 111 -26.17 -31.60 -25.13
CA GLY A 111 -26.35 -30.26 -25.71
C GLY A 111 -27.16 -29.30 -24.82
N LEU A 112 -28.25 -29.80 -24.22
CA LEU A 112 -29.18 -29.01 -23.41
C LEU A 112 -28.50 -28.37 -22.18
N ILE A 113 -27.58 -29.09 -21.52
CA ILE A 113 -26.85 -28.60 -20.34
C ILE A 113 -25.93 -27.43 -20.70
N LYS A 114 -25.22 -27.51 -21.84
CA LYS A 114 -24.36 -26.42 -22.35
C LYS A 114 -25.16 -25.15 -22.67
N GLN A 115 -26.36 -25.28 -23.25
CA GLN A 115 -27.22 -24.14 -23.56
C GLN A 115 -27.85 -23.55 -22.28
N GLY A 116 -28.28 -24.39 -21.34
CA GLY A 116 -28.92 -23.96 -20.09
C GLY A 116 -28.06 -23.02 -19.22
N VAL A 117 -26.81 -23.38 -18.95
CA VAL A 117 -25.92 -22.52 -18.14
C VAL A 117 -25.66 -21.15 -18.79
N HIS A 118 -25.69 -21.07 -20.12
CA HIS A 118 -25.37 -19.85 -20.87
C HIS A 118 -26.47 -18.78 -20.78
N PHE A 119 -27.71 -19.16 -20.46
CA PHE A 119 -28.84 -18.25 -20.29
C PHE A 119 -28.94 -17.71 -18.86
N PHE A 120 -28.68 -18.56 -17.85
CA PHE A 120 -28.82 -18.19 -16.43
C PHE A 120 -27.54 -17.59 -15.81
N ALA A 121 -26.35 -17.87 -16.33
CA ALA A 121 -25.11 -17.31 -15.77
C ALA A 121 -24.89 -15.83 -16.08
N LYS A 122 -25.23 -15.36 -17.29
CA LYS A 122 -24.95 -13.97 -17.73
C LYS A 122 -25.49 -12.89 -16.79
N PRO A 123 -26.78 -12.89 -16.40
CA PRO A 123 -27.32 -11.83 -15.54
C PRO A 123 -26.65 -11.77 -14.16
N ALA A 124 -26.23 -12.92 -13.63
CA ALA A 124 -25.52 -13.00 -12.35
C ALA A 124 -24.08 -12.47 -12.47
N VAL A 125 -23.34 -12.86 -13.51
CA VAL A 125 -21.96 -12.42 -13.74
C VAL A 125 -21.88 -10.91 -13.95
N GLU A 126 -22.72 -10.35 -14.81
CA GLU A 126 -22.78 -8.90 -15.09
C GLU A 126 -23.11 -8.10 -13.81
N THR A 127 -24.03 -8.59 -12.99
CA THR A 127 -24.41 -7.96 -11.71
C THR A 127 -23.24 -7.98 -10.70
N VAL A 128 -22.45 -9.05 -10.66
CA VAL A 128 -21.27 -9.16 -9.79
C VAL A 128 -20.14 -8.25 -10.28
N GLN A 129 -19.83 -8.26 -11.58
CA GLN A 129 -18.80 -7.40 -12.18
C GLN A 129 -19.07 -5.92 -11.92
N LYS A 130 -20.29 -5.45 -12.23
CA LYS A 130 -20.72 -4.05 -12.02
C LYS A 130 -20.68 -3.62 -10.55
N LYS A 131 -20.82 -4.56 -9.62
CA LYS A 131 -20.69 -4.32 -8.17
C LYS A 131 -19.21 -4.22 -7.74
N ILE A 132 -18.34 -5.05 -8.30
CA ILE A 132 -16.87 -5.00 -8.10
C ILE A 132 -16.30 -3.69 -8.66
N GLU A 133 -16.68 -3.30 -9.88
CA GLU A 133 -16.30 -2.02 -10.49
C GLU A 133 -16.67 -0.82 -9.61
N LYS A 134 -17.90 -0.79 -9.10
CA LYS A 134 -18.39 0.29 -8.23
C LYS A 134 -17.65 0.34 -6.89
N ILE A 135 -17.25 -0.81 -6.34
CA ILE A 135 -16.38 -0.87 -5.15
C ILE A 135 -15.00 -0.28 -5.49
N ASN A 136 -14.38 -0.72 -6.59
CA ASN A 136 -13.09 -0.21 -7.05
C ASN A 136 -13.13 1.32 -7.29
N GLU A 137 -14.16 1.85 -7.96
CA GLU A 137 -14.34 3.30 -8.17
C GLU A 137 -14.39 4.04 -6.82
N THR A 138 -15.08 3.51 -5.81
CA THR A 138 -15.11 4.15 -4.48
C THR A 138 -13.75 4.12 -3.80
N VAL A 139 -13.00 3.01 -3.86
CA VAL A 139 -11.64 2.91 -3.28
C VAL A 139 -10.68 3.88 -3.98
N ASP A 140 -10.68 3.92 -5.32
CA ASP A 140 -9.88 4.85 -6.13
C ASP A 140 -10.25 6.32 -5.81
N LYS A 141 -11.54 6.62 -5.61
CA LYS A 141 -12.04 7.97 -5.25
C LYS A 141 -11.73 8.39 -3.81
N PHE A 142 -11.52 7.45 -2.88
CA PHE A 142 -11.08 7.76 -1.51
C PHE A 142 -9.55 7.88 -1.41
N THR A 143 -8.80 6.93 -1.95
CA THR A 143 -7.32 6.99 -2.01
C THR A 143 -6.81 8.26 -2.69
N LYS A 144 -7.48 8.70 -3.76
CA LYS A 144 -7.20 9.98 -4.46
C LYS A 144 -7.27 11.23 -3.57
N ARG A 145 -7.95 11.21 -2.41
CA ARG A 145 -8.07 12.39 -1.52
C ARG A 145 -6.85 12.63 -0.64
N VAL A 146 -6.07 11.60 -0.31
CA VAL A 146 -4.83 11.76 0.47
C VAL A 146 -3.76 10.83 -0.09
N PRO A 147 -2.75 11.36 -0.81
CA PRO A 147 -1.62 10.55 -1.24
C PRO A 147 -0.74 10.22 -0.03
N LEU A 148 -0.66 8.93 0.32
CA LEU A 148 0.16 8.42 1.43
C LEU A 148 1.43 7.77 0.88
N LEU A 149 2.59 8.12 1.44
CA LEU A 149 3.82 7.39 1.18
C LEU A 149 3.79 6.09 1.99
N ARG A 150 3.80 4.94 1.32
CA ARG A 150 3.83 3.62 1.96
C ARG A 150 5.25 3.22 2.38
N PRO A 151 5.42 2.26 3.30
CA PRO A 151 6.73 1.71 3.64
C PRO A 151 7.45 1.02 2.47
N PRO A 152 8.75 0.72 2.60
CA PRO A 152 9.49 -0.12 1.66
C PRO A 152 8.78 -1.45 1.38
N GLY A 153 8.89 -1.95 0.15
CA GLY A 153 8.30 -3.22 -0.27
C GLY A 153 6.77 -3.23 -0.46
N ALA A 154 6.06 -2.12 -0.19
CA ALA A 154 4.60 -2.11 -0.25
C ALA A 154 4.03 -2.48 -1.64
N VAL A 155 3.07 -3.40 -1.64
CA VAL A 155 2.27 -3.77 -2.83
C VAL A 155 1.37 -2.61 -3.28
N THR A 156 0.70 -2.76 -4.43
CA THR A 156 -0.23 -1.75 -4.97
C THR A 156 -1.25 -1.32 -3.90
N GLU A 157 -1.63 -0.04 -3.84
CA GLU A 157 -2.47 0.49 -2.74
C GLU A 157 -3.77 -0.29 -2.53
N ARG A 158 -4.35 -0.84 -3.61
CA ARG A 158 -5.56 -1.67 -3.55
C ARG A 158 -5.33 -2.99 -2.82
N GLN A 159 -4.21 -3.67 -3.06
CA GLN A 159 -3.81 -4.88 -2.35
C GLN A 159 -3.39 -4.54 -0.93
N PHE A 160 -2.59 -3.49 -0.75
CA PHE A 160 -2.09 -3.05 0.55
C PHE A 160 -3.22 -2.79 1.57
N LEU A 161 -4.35 -2.22 1.12
CA LEU A 161 -5.53 -2.00 1.96
C LEU A 161 -6.36 -3.26 2.25
N GLN A 162 -6.16 -4.35 1.50
CA GLN A 162 -6.76 -5.66 1.75
C GLN A 162 -5.87 -6.50 2.69
N ASP A 163 -4.56 -6.51 2.43
CA ASP A 163 -3.60 -7.40 3.07
C ASP A 163 -3.10 -6.84 4.42
N CYS A 164 -3.01 -5.52 4.60
CA CYS A 164 -2.52 -4.92 5.83
C CYS A 164 -3.51 -5.06 7.00
N THR A 165 -3.25 -6.02 7.89
CA THR A 165 -4.01 -6.25 9.13
C THR A 165 -3.97 -5.09 10.14
N ARG A 166 -3.04 -4.13 9.97
CA ARG A 166 -2.71 -3.04 10.91
C ARG A 166 -2.11 -3.56 12.23
N CYS A 167 -1.33 -4.65 12.17
CA CYS A 167 -0.64 -5.29 13.30
C CYS A 167 0.57 -4.54 13.87
N ASP A 168 0.89 -3.33 13.39
CA ASP A 168 1.97 -2.43 13.83
C ASP A 168 3.42 -2.95 13.79
N LYS A 169 3.66 -4.23 13.48
CA LYS A 169 5.01 -4.84 13.50
C LYS A 169 6.04 -4.05 12.67
N CYS A 170 5.67 -3.59 11.48
CA CYS A 170 6.53 -2.78 10.62
C CYS A 170 6.81 -1.36 11.14
N ILE A 171 5.98 -0.83 12.06
CA ILE A 171 6.25 0.43 12.78
C ILE A 171 7.33 0.16 13.83
N HIS A 172 7.11 -0.82 14.71
CA HIS A 172 8.05 -1.16 15.79
C HIS A 172 9.39 -1.71 15.31
N ALA A 173 9.44 -2.33 14.13
CA ALA A 173 10.68 -2.78 13.50
C ALA A 173 11.45 -1.69 12.73
N CYS A 174 10.97 -0.43 12.70
CA CYS A 174 11.63 0.66 12.00
C CYS A 174 12.68 1.36 12.89
N PRO A 175 14.00 1.20 12.71
CA PRO A 175 15.02 1.68 13.67
C PRO A 175 15.21 3.21 13.73
N LYS A 176 14.32 3.97 13.08
CA LYS A 176 14.32 5.43 12.97
C LYS A 176 12.92 6.04 13.16
N ASP A 177 11.90 5.25 13.51
CA ASP A 177 10.50 5.71 13.69
C ASP A 177 9.90 6.46 12.48
N ALA A 178 10.37 6.15 11.27
CA ALA A 178 9.93 6.82 10.04
C ALA A 178 8.50 6.41 9.61
N ILE A 179 8.05 5.24 10.07
CA ILE A 179 6.74 4.67 9.75
C ILE A 179 5.79 4.95 10.92
N VAL A 180 4.64 5.57 10.62
CA VAL A 180 3.64 5.99 11.61
C VAL A 180 2.22 5.61 11.17
N LYS A 181 1.27 5.52 12.12
CA LYS A 181 -0.13 5.19 11.81
C LYS A 181 -0.84 6.35 11.10
N ALA A 182 -1.53 6.06 10.00
CA ALA A 182 -2.34 7.02 9.28
C ALA A 182 -3.52 7.54 10.16
N PRO A 183 -3.57 8.85 10.49
CA PRO A 183 -4.58 9.43 11.36
C PRO A 183 -5.98 9.45 10.70
N LYS A 184 -7.03 9.41 11.53
CA LYS A 184 -8.45 9.34 11.10
C LYS A 184 -8.84 10.39 10.06
N LYS A 185 -8.21 11.57 10.09
CA LYS A 185 -8.43 12.68 9.13
C LYS A 185 -8.11 12.33 7.67
N PHE A 186 -7.35 11.27 7.42
CA PHE A 186 -7.05 10.81 6.05
C PHE A 186 -8.12 9.89 5.46
N GLY A 187 -9.13 9.49 6.25
CA GLY A 187 -10.26 8.67 5.81
C GLY A 187 -10.31 7.31 6.50
N PHE A 188 -11.50 6.72 6.57
CA PHE A 188 -11.75 5.49 7.33
C PHE A 188 -10.97 4.27 6.79
N LEU A 189 -10.90 4.10 5.47
CA LEU A 189 -10.23 2.95 4.84
C LEU A 189 -8.72 2.89 5.19
N VAL A 190 -8.04 4.03 5.07
CA VAL A 190 -6.60 4.16 5.34
C VAL A 190 -6.28 4.29 6.84
N MET A 191 -7.27 4.54 7.70
CA MET A 191 -7.06 4.74 9.14
C MET A 191 -6.27 3.58 9.76
N GLY A 192 -5.23 3.93 10.54
CA GLY A 192 -4.41 2.96 11.26
C GLY A 192 -3.43 2.15 10.39
N THR A 193 -3.49 2.27 9.06
CA THR A 193 -2.47 1.68 8.18
C THR A 193 -1.14 2.45 8.27
N PRO A 194 0.02 1.82 8.08
CA PRO A 194 1.30 2.50 8.17
C PRO A 194 1.55 3.42 6.97
N TYR A 195 2.14 4.59 7.22
CA TYR A 195 2.60 5.54 6.21
C TYR A 195 3.86 6.28 6.71
N ILE A 196 4.55 6.98 5.81
CA ILE A 196 5.74 7.79 6.09
C ILE A 196 5.43 9.27 5.82
N ASP A 197 5.89 10.18 6.69
CA ASP A 197 5.81 11.63 6.51
C ASP A 197 7.20 12.17 6.10
N PRO A 198 7.49 12.30 4.79
CA PRO A 198 8.86 12.54 4.30
C PRO A 198 9.44 13.92 4.65
N ILE A 199 8.63 14.84 5.18
CA ILE A 199 9.09 16.16 5.65
C ILE A 199 9.41 16.12 7.15
N LYS A 200 8.73 15.27 7.92
CA LYS A 200 8.99 15.10 9.36
C LYS A 200 10.08 14.08 9.62
N ASN A 201 9.89 12.86 9.14
CA ASN A 201 10.78 11.74 9.39
C ASN A 201 10.79 10.79 8.18
N PRO A 202 11.76 10.91 7.26
CA PRO A 202 11.82 10.13 6.03
C PRO A 202 12.34 8.70 6.28
N CYS A 203 12.14 7.81 5.32
CA CYS A 203 12.85 6.53 5.32
C CYS A 203 14.32 6.77 4.98
N VAL A 204 15.25 6.28 5.81
CA VAL A 204 16.70 6.42 5.58
C VAL A 204 17.30 5.32 4.69
N MET A 205 16.50 4.35 4.24
CA MET A 205 16.93 3.17 3.48
C MET A 205 17.98 2.33 4.21
N CYS A 206 17.62 1.77 5.37
CA CYS A 206 18.44 0.81 6.11
C CYS A 206 18.67 -0.47 5.29
N ASP A 207 19.88 -1.03 5.33
CA ASP A 207 20.30 -2.14 4.46
C ASP A 207 19.41 -3.39 4.57
N ASP A 208 19.12 -3.85 5.79
CA ASP A 208 18.30 -5.05 6.04
C ASP A 208 16.79 -4.84 5.86
N LEU A 209 16.34 -3.59 5.63
CA LEU A 209 14.92 -3.19 5.55
C LEU A 209 13.98 -3.91 6.56
N PRO A 210 14.26 -3.90 7.87
CA PRO A 210 13.60 -4.78 8.86
C PRO A 210 12.09 -4.56 8.99
N CYS A 211 11.56 -3.42 8.54
CA CYS A 211 10.12 -3.19 8.45
C CYS A 211 9.41 -4.13 7.46
N ILE A 212 10.10 -4.64 6.43
CA ILE A 212 9.57 -5.64 5.49
C ILE A 212 9.54 -7.02 6.15
N SER A 213 10.66 -7.48 6.71
CA SER A 213 10.74 -8.82 7.34
C SER A 213 9.84 -8.98 8.56
N ALA A 214 9.48 -7.86 9.23
CA ALA A 214 8.49 -7.83 10.29
C ALA A 214 7.02 -7.92 9.82
N CYS A 215 6.74 -7.84 8.52
CA CYS A 215 5.39 -7.91 7.96
C CYS A 215 4.95 -9.37 7.75
N PRO A 216 3.91 -9.88 8.48
CA PRO A 216 3.48 -11.27 8.36
C PRO A 216 2.44 -11.49 7.25
N ASP A 217 1.86 -10.42 6.72
CA ASP A 217 0.62 -10.45 5.92
C ASP A 217 0.88 -10.26 4.41
N ASN A 218 2.13 -10.38 3.94
CA ASN A 218 2.58 -10.10 2.56
C ASN A 218 2.30 -8.67 2.01
N ALA A 219 1.71 -7.78 2.80
CA ALA A 219 1.44 -6.38 2.40
C ALA A 219 2.72 -5.58 2.10
N LEU A 220 3.87 -6.00 2.62
CA LEU A 220 5.21 -5.57 2.20
C LEU A 220 5.95 -6.81 1.67
N LEU A 221 6.45 -6.75 0.43
CA LEU A 221 7.22 -7.82 -0.21
C LEU A 221 8.73 -7.59 -0.06
N PRO A 222 9.55 -8.67 -0.01
CA PRO A 222 11.00 -8.57 -0.03
C PRO A 222 11.51 -7.97 -1.35
N VAL A 223 12.65 -7.29 -1.27
CA VAL A 223 13.41 -6.74 -2.40
C VAL A 223 14.86 -7.22 -2.29
N SER A 224 15.60 -7.28 -3.40
CA SER A 224 16.98 -7.81 -3.40
C SER A 224 18.00 -6.78 -2.87
N SER A 225 17.66 -5.50 -2.94
CA SER A 225 18.48 -4.39 -2.43
C SER A 225 17.65 -3.15 -2.06
N PRO A 226 18.16 -2.25 -1.20
CA PRO A 226 17.49 -0.97 -0.91
C PRO A 226 17.27 -0.08 -2.14
N SER A 227 18.06 -0.25 -3.20
CA SER A 227 17.91 0.50 -4.46
C SER A 227 16.72 0.04 -5.32
N GLU A 228 16.18 -1.16 -5.10
CA GLU A 228 14.98 -1.67 -5.77
C GLU A 228 13.67 -1.20 -5.11
N VAL A 229 13.74 -0.59 -3.93
CA VAL A 229 12.56 -0.09 -3.20
C VAL A 229 11.85 0.99 -4.00
N ASN A 230 10.58 0.77 -4.35
CA ASN A 230 9.77 1.78 -5.04
C ASN A 230 8.58 2.22 -4.16
N MET A 231 8.77 3.25 -3.34
CA MET A 231 7.66 3.88 -2.59
C MET A 231 7.03 5.06 -3.37
N GLY A 232 7.67 5.51 -4.44
CA GLY A 232 7.35 6.72 -5.19
C GLY A 232 8.62 7.39 -5.73
N TYR A 233 8.53 8.65 -6.18
CA TYR A 233 9.72 9.43 -6.56
C TYR A 233 9.64 10.90 -6.09
N ALA A 234 10.80 11.54 -5.96
CA ALA A 234 10.90 12.96 -5.65
C ALA A 234 10.69 13.85 -6.88
N ILE A 235 10.07 15.01 -6.67
CA ILE A 235 9.82 16.06 -7.67
C ILE A 235 10.37 17.38 -7.13
N LEU A 236 11.16 18.07 -7.94
CA LEU A 236 11.69 19.39 -7.64
C LEU A 236 10.84 20.50 -8.27
N ASP A 237 10.34 21.42 -7.45
CA ASP A 237 9.77 22.69 -7.89
C ASP A 237 10.91 23.70 -8.10
N LYS A 238 11.43 23.77 -9.34
CA LYS A 238 12.57 24.64 -9.70
C LYS A 238 12.37 26.10 -9.27
N LYS A 239 11.14 26.63 -9.33
CA LYS A 239 10.81 28.01 -8.94
C LYS A 239 10.95 28.30 -7.44
N LYS A 240 11.10 27.27 -6.61
CA LYS A 240 11.34 27.38 -5.16
C LYS A 240 12.76 27.01 -4.77
N CYS A 241 13.53 26.37 -5.65
CA CYS A 241 14.80 25.77 -5.26
C CYS A 241 15.91 26.84 -5.21
N GLN A 242 16.55 27.01 -4.05
CA GLN A 242 17.69 27.92 -3.87
C GLN A 242 18.79 27.74 -4.92
N ALA A 243 19.13 26.49 -5.27
CA ALA A 243 20.10 26.16 -6.31
C ALA A 243 19.71 26.59 -7.74
N TYR A 244 18.43 26.92 -7.96
CA TYR A 244 17.88 27.48 -9.20
C TYR A 244 17.69 29.01 -9.14
N GLY A 245 18.04 29.65 -8.02
CA GLY A 245 18.21 31.08 -7.88
C GLY A 245 19.68 31.43 -7.63
N ASP A 246 19.94 32.55 -6.97
CA ASP A 246 21.28 33.16 -6.87
C ASP A 246 22.20 32.51 -5.81
N THR A 247 21.80 31.37 -5.23
CA THR A 247 22.45 30.76 -4.06
C THR A 247 22.86 29.31 -4.31
N PHE A 248 24.13 28.97 -4.06
CA PHE A 248 24.62 27.59 -4.11
C PHE A 248 23.97 26.71 -3.03
N CYS A 249 23.40 25.57 -3.42
CA CYS A 249 22.77 24.63 -2.50
C CYS A 249 22.83 23.19 -3.05
N GLN A 250 23.57 22.30 -2.38
CA GLN A 250 23.69 20.88 -2.73
C GLN A 250 23.04 19.90 -1.73
N GLN A 251 22.43 20.40 -0.64
CA GLN A 251 22.03 19.59 0.51
C GLN A 251 21.25 18.31 0.16
N CYS A 252 20.31 18.38 -0.79
CA CYS A 252 19.51 17.21 -1.19
C CYS A 252 20.29 16.16 -2.00
N ILE A 253 21.42 16.52 -2.62
CA ILE A 253 22.33 15.59 -3.31
C ILE A 253 23.19 14.86 -2.26
N ILE A 254 23.79 15.63 -1.35
CA ILE A 254 24.70 15.13 -0.30
C ILE A 254 23.98 14.15 0.62
N ASP A 255 22.76 14.47 1.06
CA ASP A 255 21.99 13.66 2.00
C ASP A 255 21.26 12.47 1.32
N CYS A 256 21.49 12.20 0.04
CA CYS A 256 20.75 11.15 -0.67
C CYS A 256 21.36 9.76 -0.43
N PRO A 257 20.66 8.81 0.25
CA PRO A 257 21.15 7.42 0.34
C PRO A 257 21.07 6.67 -1.00
N ILE A 258 20.37 7.27 -1.98
CA ILE A 258 20.16 6.96 -3.40
C ILE A 258 21.34 7.21 -4.37
N PRO A 259 22.43 6.41 -4.50
CA PRO A 259 23.46 6.68 -5.50
C PRO A 259 22.86 6.83 -6.91
N GLY A 260 23.14 7.97 -7.57
CA GLY A 260 22.59 8.29 -8.89
C GLY A 260 21.11 8.70 -8.93
N ALA A 261 20.36 8.62 -7.82
CA ALA A 261 18.96 9.07 -7.77
C ALA A 261 18.82 10.59 -7.93
N ILE A 262 19.87 11.33 -7.58
CA ILE A 262 20.00 12.77 -7.80
C ILE A 262 21.41 13.03 -8.36
N THR A 263 21.52 13.74 -9.47
CA THR A 263 22.80 14.18 -10.04
C THR A 263 22.86 15.70 -10.10
N GLN A 264 24.02 16.24 -10.49
CA GLN A 264 24.22 17.67 -10.70
C GLN A 264 24.31 17.96 -12.21
N ASN A 265 23.67 19.03 -12.69
CA ASN A 265 23.81 19.49 -14.08
C ASN A 265 25.02 20.44 -14.25
N LYS A 266 25.26 20.92 -15.48
CA LYS A 266 26.34 21.87 -15.80
C LYS A 266 26.28 23.16 -14.98
N ASP A 267 25.06 23.64 -14.72
CA ASP A 267 24.76 24.87 -13.99
C ASP A 267 24.72 24.63 -12.46
N GLN A 268 25.35 23.55 -12.01
CA GLN A 268 25.47 23.12 -10.61
C GLN A 268 24.15 22.81 -9.87
N GLN A 269 23.03 22.69 -10.58
CA GLN A 269 21.70 22.41 -10.03
C GLN A 269 21.40 20.91 -9.87
N PRO A 270 20.55 20.52 -8.90
CA PRO A 270 20.12 19.13 -8.72
C PRO A 270 19.09 18.67 -9.76
N GLU A 271 19.33 17.50 -10.37
CA GLU A 271 18.43 16.79 -11.28
C GLU A 271 18.03 15.42 -10.68
N PHE A 272 16.73 15.10 -10.72
CA PHE A 272 16.15 13.96 -10.01
C PHE A 272 15.73 12.82 -10.97
N HIS A 273 16.36 11.65 -10.83
CA HIS A 273 16.17 10.51 -11.72
C HIS A 273 15.08 9.56 -11.23
N LYS A 274 13.88 9.68 -11.81
CA LYS A 274 12.67 8.94 -11.41
C LYS A 274 12.78 7.41 -11.48
N ASN A 275 13.73 6.90 -12.27
CA ASN A 275 13.95 5.46 -12.45
C ASN A 275 14.89 4.87 -11.39
N ILE A 276 15.54 5.71 -10.58
CA ILE A 276 16.52 5.34 -9.54
C ILE A 276 16.06 5.86 -8.15
N CYS A 277 15.27 6.93 -8.13
CA CYS A 277 14.74 7.50 -6.90
C CYS A 277 13.66 6.60 -6.26
N THR A 278 14.00 5.98 -5.14
CA THR A 278 13.14 5.07 -4.34
C THR A 278 11.98 5.75 -3.61
N GLY A 279 11.92 7.09 -3.63
CA GLY A 279 10.93 7.88 -2.90
C GLY A 279 11.19 8.02 -1.40
N CYS A 280 12.40 7.69 -0.92
CA CYS A 280 12.79 7.63 0.50
C CYS A 280 12.35 8.83 1.37
N GLY A 281 12.40 10.04 0.81
CA GLY A 281 12.00 11.27 1.49
C GLY A 281 13.15 12.11 2.05
N VAL A 282 14.37 11.57 2.16
CA VAL A 282 15.50 12.28 2.79
C VAL A 282 15.75 13.63 2.13
N CYS A 283 15.82 13.66 0.79
CA CYS A 283 15.92 14.90 0.01
C CYS A 283 14.80 15.94 0.26
N ALA A 284 13.60 15.53 0.71
CA ALA A 284 12.52 16.45 1.09
C ALA A 284 12.71 16.99 2.51
N ARG A 285 13.12 16.15 3.46
CA ARG A 285 13.54 16.55 4.80
C ARG A 285 14.71 17.55 4.74
N SER A 286 15.76 17.22 4.00
CA SER A 286 16.93 18.06 3.76
C SER A 286 16.61 19.36 3.03
N CYS A 287 15.66 19.35 2.09
CA CYS A 287 15.19 20.59 1.48
C CYS A 287 14.46 21.48 2.50
N SER A 288 13.75 20.90 3.47
CA SER A 288 12.97 21.66 4.46
C SER A 288 13.79 22.35 5.55
N THR A 289 15.07 22.01 5.72
CA THR A 289 15.97 22.71 6.66
C THR A 289 16.62 23.94 6.04
N VAL A 290 16.93 23.91 4.74
CA VAL A 290 17.56 25.04 4.03
C VAL A 290 16.57 25.98 3.34
N ASN A 291 15.38 25.49 2.95
CA ASN A 291 14.53 26.18 1.99
C ASN A 291 13.04 26.24 2.40
N ILE A 292 12.51 27.46 2.47
CA ILE A 292 11.13 27.78 2.83
C ILE A 292 10.55 28.71 1.74
N PRO A 293 9.51 28.30 0.99
CA PRO A 293 8.79 27.04 1.04
C PRO A 293 9.55 25.87 0.37
N VAL A 294 9.43 24.68 0.96
CA VAL A 294 10.10 23.43 0.52
C VAL A 294 9.89 23.16 -0.99
N ALA A 295 10.99 23.07 -1.73
CA ALA A 295 10.99 22.84 -3.19
C ALA A 295 10.84 21.36 -3.58
N VAL A 296 11.35 20.43 -2.76
CA VAL A 296 11.28 18.98 -3.03
C VAL A 296 10.00 18.40 -2.45
N LYS A 297 9.26 17.63 -3.25
CA LYS A 297 8.04 16.91 -2.84
C LYS A 297 8.11 15.46 -3.29
N ILE A 298 7.78 14.53 -2.40
CA ILE A 298 7.64 13.11 -2.77
C ILE A 298 6.25 12.86 -3.34
N LYS A 299 6.18 12.13 -4.46
CA LYS A 299 4.95 11.62 -5.06
C LYS A 299 4.88 10.10 -4.84
N PRO A 300 3.99 9.59 -3.98
CA PRO A 300 3.89 8.16 -3.69
C PRO A 300 3.48 7.29 -4.88
N LEU A 301 3.85 6.00 -4.82
CA LEU A 301 3.59 4.99 -5.85
C LEU A 301 2.12 4.93 -6.27
N MET A 302 1.18 4.95 -5.32
CA MET A 302 -0.27 4.96 -5.60
C MET A 302 -0.71 6.07 -6.58
N VAL A 303 -0.06 7.24 -6.54
CA VAL A 303 -0.36 8.40 -7.41
C VAL A 303 0.27 8.22 -8.80
N ILE A 304 1.30 7.39 -8.91
CA ILE A 304 1.98 7.03 -10.15
C ILE A 304 1.18 5.92 -10.85
N GLU A 305 0.83 4.85 -10.13
CA GLU A 305 -0.04 3.76 -10.57
C GLU A 305 -1.36 4.28 -11.13
N GLN A 306 -2.08 5.13 -10.38
CA GLN A 306 -3.33 5.74 -10.84
C GLN A 306 -3.17 6.57 -12.12
N GLN A 307 -2.03 7.25 -12.31
CA GLN A 307 -1.76 8.02 -13.53
C GLN A 307 -1.38 7.14 -14.73
N ILE A 308 -0.67 6.03 -14.50
CA ILE A 308 -0.37 5.02 -15.52
C ILE A 308 -1.67 4.36 -15.97
N ARG A 309 -2.48 3.84 -15.02
CA ARG A 309 -3.78 3.21 -15.30
C ARG A 309 -4.73 4.15 -16.04
N LYS A 310 -4.84 5.42 -15.62
CA LYS A 310 -5.67 6.42 -16.33
C LYS A 310 -5.24 6.62 -17.78
N LYS A 311 -3.93 6.70 -18.05
CA LYS A 311 -3.40 6.80 -19.43
C LYS A 311 -3.66 5.54 -20.24
N GLN A 312 -3.54 4.35 -19.64
CA GLN A 312 -3.84 3.08 -20.31
C GLN A 312 -5.31 3.03 -20.75
N MET A 313 -6.25 3.33 -19.85
CA MET A 313 -7.68 3.41 -20.18
C MET A 313 -7.96 4.44 -21.30
N GLU A 314 -7.32 5.62 -21.25
CA GLU A 314 -7.47 6.65 -22.29
C GLU A 314 -6.93 6.24 -23.66
N VAL A 315 -5.89 5.40 -23.71
CA VAL A 315 -5.33 4.86 -24.97
C VAL A 315 -6.22 3.74 -25.50
N GLU A 316 -6.70 2.85 -24.63
CA GLU A 316 -7.61 1.75 -24.98
C GLU A 316 -8.96 2.26 -25.51
N GLN A 317 -9.55 3.25 -24.83
CA GLN A 317 -10.78 3.93 -25.29
C GLN A 317 -10.60 4.56 -26.67
N LYS A 318 -9.48 5.28 -26.91
CA LYS A 318 -9.17 5.85 -28.22
C LYS A 318 -9.00 4.78 -29.30
N ARG A 319 -8.32 3.67 -28.98
CA ARG A 319 -8.20 2.54 -29.92
C ARG A 319 -9.59 2.03 -30.30
N PHE A 320 -10.45 1.73 -29.32
CA PHE A 320 -11.80 1.24 -29.57
C PHE A 320 -12.64 2.23 -30.38
N GLU A 321 -12.56 3.52 -30.09
CA GLU A 321 -13.21 4.57 -30.89
C GLU A 321 -12.70 4.61 -32.34
N THR A 322 -11.40 4.46 -32.58
CA THR A 322 -10.85 4.41 -33.94
C THR A 322 -11.25 3.14 -34.68
N GLU A 323 -11.25 2.00 -34.00
CA GLU A 323 -11.62 0.70 -34.55
C GLU A 323 -13.11 0.69 -34.94
N LYS A 324 -13.98 1.24 -34.09
CA LYS A 324 -15.41 1.45 -34.39
C LYS A 324 -15.61 2.39 -35.59
N LYS A 325 -14.92 3.53 -35.66
CA LYS A 325 -15.03 4.48 -36.78
C LYS A 325 -14.59 3.85 -38.12
N ILE A 326 -13.54 3.02 -38.11
CA ILE A 326 -13.08 2.30 -39.30
C ILE A 326 -14.12 1.26 -39.75
N LEU A 327 -14.78 0.56 -38.83
CA LEU A 327 -15.87 -0.36 -39.16
C LEU A 327 -17.11 0.37 -39.70
N GLU A 328 -17.48 1.52 -39.11
CA GLU A 328 -18.57 2.38 -39.60
C GLU A 328 -18.28 2.93 -41.00
N GLN A 329 -17.04 3.34 -41.28
CA GLN A 329 -16.62 3.79 -42.61
C GLN A 329 -16.70 2.66 -43.64
N LYS A 330 -16.22 1.45 -43.30
CA LYS A 330 -16.30 0.29 -44.20
C LYS A 330 -17.74 -0.10 -44.53
N ALA A 331 -18.63 -0.14 -43.54
CA ALA A 331 -20.05 -0.43 -43.77
C ALA A 331 -20.68 0.57 -44.75
N LEU A 332 -20.39 1.87 -44.60
CA LEU A 332 -20.85 2.91 -45.53
C LEU A 332 -20.21 2.80 -46.93
N GLU A 333 -18.95 2.38 -47.03
CA GLU A 333 -18.29 2.10 -48.32
C GLU A 333 -18.86 0.85 -49.01
N GLU A 334 -19.26 -0.18 -48.26
CA GLU A 334 -19.89 -1.40 -48.74
C GLU A 334 -21.35 -1.13 -49.19
N GLU A 335 -22.13 -0.40 -48.41
CA GLU A 335 -23.48 0.08 -48.78
C GLU A 335 -23.47 0.92 -50.06
N LEU A 336 -22.52 1.86 -50.18
CA LEU A 336 -22.37 2.72 -51.37
C LEU A 336 -21.87 1.94 -52.59
N GLN A 337 -21.17 0.82 -52.40
CA GLN A 337 -20.78 -0.09 -53.49
C GLN A 337 -21.98 -0.92 -53.98
N ALA A 338 -22.80 -1.45 -53.05
CA ALA A 338 -24.01 -2.19 -53.40
C ALA A 338 -24.99 -1.33 -54.22
N GLN A 339 -25.31 -0.12 -53.75
CA GLN A 339 -26.20 0.82 -54.47
C GLN A 339 -25.72 1.15 -55.88
N LYS A 340 -24.39 1.23 -56.09
CA LYS A 340 -23.82 1.46 -57.43
C LYS A 340 -23.92 0.23 -58.34
N GLN A 341 -23.80 -0.98 -57.78
CA GLN A 341 -23.96 -2.21 -58.55
C GLN A 341 -25.42 -2.42 -58.99
N GLU A 342 -26.38 -2.07 -58.14
CA GLU A 342 -27.81 -2.08 -58.47
C GLU A 342 -28.11 -1.16 -59.66
N ILE A 343 -27.68 0.12 -59.59
CA ILE A 343 -27.87 1.10 -60.68
C ILE A 343 -27.25 0.62 -62.00
N ILE A 344 -26.04 0.05 -61.97
CA ILE A 344 -25.34 -0.48 -63.16
C ILE A 344 -26.03 -1.74 -63.73
N SER A 345 -26.94 -2.37 -63.00
CA SER A 345 -27.73 -3.52 -63.46
C SER A 345 -29.13 -3.18 -64.00
N GLU A 346 -29.53 -1.90 -63.93
CA GLU A 346 -30.80 -1.39 -64.46
C GLU A 346 -30.64 -0.59 -65.78
N GLU A 347 -29.40 -0.31 -66.21
CA GLU A 347 -29.03 0.33 -67.51
C GLU A 347 -28.66 -0.67 -68.63
#